data_AF-A0AAN7YNH0-F1
#
_entry.id   AF-A0AAN7YNH0-F1
#
_cell.length_a   1.000
_cell.length_b   1.000
_cell.length_c   1.000
_cell.angle_alpha   90.00
_cell.angle_beta   90.00
_cell.angle_gamma   90.00
#
_symmetry.space_group_name_H-M   'P 1'
#
loop_
_entity.id
_entity.type
_entity.pdbx_description
1 polymer ?
#
loop_
_entity_poly.entity_id
_entity_poly.type
_entity_poly.pdbx_seq_one_letter_code
_entity_poly.pdbx_strand_id
1 'polypeptide(L)'
;MAVSQDRRVRPFVGVWDTHLHILDPQNFPYAENRTYTPAPALWEDLLNQSVAAHFLVVQASVENGHSGLLTQLARLGWQYPGHIFRAEVVYEEISPQQSDQWSSDHLEALHQAGVRCLRLRNPKSASIDDIVSEVGTLLHGRLGQIARQKGWAIAMQLPLQAWAGLTPTIEHILRSNTKVIAEHIAGITFPLSPASVSALDIFANVLRRHKNLYVKLGALHRRVHRSSDDAADQLRDCVREIADAAGPANLLWGSDWPHVDSRPGQWGVENPHLLVDEAKELEVLWDWLEEEQMEAMLVGNPMKLFGW
;
A
#
# COMPACT_ATOMS: atom_id res chain seq x y z
N MET A 1 2.27 34.56 29.34
CA MET A 1 2.02 33.88 28.06
C MET A 1 1.88 32.41 28.36
N ALA A 2 0.68 31.86 28.14
CA ALA A 2 0.29 30.54 28.59
C ALA A 2 0.89 29.45 27.69
N VAL A 3 1.56 28.50 28.35
CA VAL A 3 1.71 27.06 28.05
C VAL A 3 1.67 26.65 26.58
N SER A 4 2.85 26.46 25.99
CA SER A 4 3.03 25.55 24.85
C SER A 4 2.89 24.12 25.36
N GLN A 5 1.67 23.58 25.35
CA GLN A 5 1.48 22.15 25.55
C GLN A 5 2.13 21.40 24.39
N ASP A 6 2.91 20.40 24.76
CA ASP A 6 3.54 19.41 23.90
C ASP A 6 2.48 18.80 22.97
N ARG A 7 2.50 19.14 21.68
CA ARG A 7 1.63 18.55 20.64
C ARG A 7 2.09 17.14 20.23
N ARG A 8 3.13 16.61 20.89
CA ARG A 8 3.84 15.41 20.45
C ARG A 8 3.15 14.15 20.97
N VAL A 9 2.74 13.33 20.00
CA VAL A 9 2.18 11.97 20.11
C VAL A 9 0.73 11.92 20.61
N ARG A 10 -0.22 11.99 19.66
CA ARG A 10 -1.60 11.57 19.92
C ARG A 10 -1.68 10.04 20.01
N PRO A 11 -2.33 9.45 21.03
CA PRO A 11 -2.02 8.10 21.49
C PRO A 11 -3.07 7.10 20.99
N PHE A 12 -3.09 6.81 19.69
CA PHE A 12 -3.87 5.66 19.26
C PHE A 12 -3.14 4.37 19.65
N VAL A 13 -3.87 3.46 20.28
CA VAL A 13 -3.39 2.12 20.61
C VAL A 13 -3.81 1.18 19.49
N GLY A 14 -2.94 0.24 19.11
CA GLY A 14 -3.25 -0.70 18.04
C GLY A 14 -3.11 -0.09 16.64
N VAL A 15 -2.24 0.91 16.47
CA VAL A 15 -1.92 1.49 15.16
C VAL A 15 -1.42 0.41 14.21
N TRP A 16 -1.90 0.45 12.98
CA TRP A 16 -1.45 -0.40 11.90
C TRP A 16 -0.54 0.36 10.95
N ASP A 17 0.59 -0.23 10.60
CA ASP A 17 1.29 0.09 9.37
C ASP A 17 0.84 -0.87 8.27
N THR A 18 0.17 -0.34 7.23
CA THR A 18 -0.39 -1.15 6.15
C THR A 18 0.48 -1.21 4.89
N HIS A 19 1.69 -0.64 4.89
CA HIS A 19 2.61 -0.79 3.77
C HIS A 19 4.06 -0.66 4.23
N LEU A 20 4.72 -1.79 4.36
CA LEU A 20 6.15 -1.87 4.63
C LEU A 20 6.75 -3.12 3.99
N HIS A 21 8.06 -3.15 3.85
CA HIS A 21 8.81 -4.27 3.31
C HIS A 21 9.87 -4.75 4.29
N ILE A 22 9.95 -6.05 4.56
CA ILE A 22 11.06 -6.63 5.34
C ILE A 22 11.95 -7.40 4.38
N LEU A 23 13.20 -6.94 4.25
CA LEU A 23 14.12 -7.35 3.21
C LEU A 23 15.33 -8.08 3.83
N ASP A 24 15.31 -9.41 3.73
CA ASP A 24 16.39 -10.29 4.21
C ASP A 24 17.03 -11.05 3.02
N PRO A 25 17.86 -10.37 2.19
CA PRO A 25 18.45 -10.97 1.01
C PRO A 25 19.48 -12.06 1.32
N GLN A 26 19.97 -12.14 2.57
CA GLN A 26 20.90 -13.16 2.98
C GLN A 26 20.23 -14.54 3.03
N ASN A 27 19.00 -14.62 3.57
CA ASN A 27 18.24 -15.85 3.66
C ASN A 27 17.28 -16.04 2.47
N PHE A 28 16.81 -14.95 1.87
CA PHE A 28 15.89 -14.94 0.75
C PHE A 28 16.42 -14.04 -0.37
N PRO A 29 17.33 -14.55 -1.22
CA PRO A 29 17.95 -13.76 -2.27
C PRO A 29 16.93 -13.06 -3.18
N TYR A 30 17.19 -11.80 -3.50
CA TYR A 30 16.35 -11.03 -4.41
C TYR A 30 16.31 -11.65 -5.81
N ALA A 31 15.22 -11.40 -6.53
CA ALA A 31 15.03 -11.84 -7.90
C ALA A 31 16.15 -11.34 -8.83
N GLU A 32 16.54 -12.17 -9.80
CA GLU A 32 17.60 -11.87 -10.77
C GLU A 32 17.23 -10.78 -11.78
N ASN A 33 15.94 -10.53 -11.98
CA ASN A 33 15.42 -9.56 -12.94
C ASN A 33 14.92 -8.26 -12.29
N ARG A 34 15.30 -7.98 -11.04
CA ARG A 34 14.94 -6.75 -10.34
C ARG A 34 15.55 -5.51 -11.01
N THR A 35 14.84 -4.39 -10.96
CA THR A 35 15.24 -3.12 -11.57
C THR A 35 16.20 -2.30 -10.70
N TYR A 36 16.25 -2.59 -9.40
CA TYR A 36 17.13 -1.99 -8.41
C TYR A 36 17.46 -3.03 -7.33
N THR A 37 18.53 -2.80 -6.56
CA THR A 37 18.90 -3.68 -5.42
C THR A 37 18.84 -2.86 -4.14
N PRO A 38 17.85 -3.02 -3.25
CA PRO A 38 17.86 -2.32 -1.97
C PRO A 38 18.96 -2.86 -1.04
N ALA A 39 19.44 -2.00 -0.13
CA ALA A 39 20.13 -2.47 1.07
C ALA A 39 19.18 -3.34 1.93
N PRO A 40 19.71 -4.34 2.67
CA PRO A 40 18.93 -5.14 3.62
C PRO A 40 18.16 -4.26 4.61
N ALA A 41 16.99 -4.72 5.02
CA ALA A 41 16.13 -4.03 5.97
C ALA A 41 15.41 -5.07 6.82
N LEU A 42 15.95 -5.35 8.00
CA LEU A 42 15.47 -6.44 8.84
C LEU A 42 14.41 -5.92 9.82
N TRP A 43 13.56 -6.83 10.30
CA TRP A 43 12.54 -6.50 11.29
C TRP A 43 13.12 -5.81 12.53
N GLU A 44 14.31 -6.25 12.96
CA GLU A 44 15.03 -5.72 14.10
C GLU A 44 15.36 -4.23 13.96
N ASP A 45 15.54 -3.75 12.72
CA ASP A 45 15.80 -2.34 12.42
C ASP A 45 14.53 -1.49 12.58
N LEU A 46 13.35 -2.06 12.27
CA LEU A 46 12.06 -1.40 12.37
C LEU A 46 11.52 -1.31 13.80
N LEU A 47 11.76 -2.35 14.63
CA LEU A 47 11.17 -2.49 15.98
C LEU A 47 11.32 -1.25 16.86
N ASN A 48 12.49 -0.62 16.83
CA ASN A 48 12.80 0.52 17.70
C ASN A 48 12.32 1.86 17.13
N GLN A 49 11.82 1.87 15.89
CA GLN A 49 11.48 3.07 15.14
C GLN A 49 9.97 3.15 14.84
N SER A 50 9.30 2.00 14.75
CA SER A 50 7.89 1.96 14.36
C SER A 50 6.95 2.49 15.44
N VAL A 51 5.99 3.30 15.01
CA VAL A 51 4.84 3.71 15.83
C VAL A 51 3.70 2.70 15.81
N ALA A 52 3.78 1.67 14.96
CA ALA A 52 2.72 0.70 14.76
C ALA A 52 2.82 -0.50 15.71
N ALA A 53 1.66 -1.05 16.05
CA ALA A 53 1.50 -2.30 16.78
C ALA A 53 1.10 -3.47 15.87
N HIS A 54 0.57 -3.19 14.67
CA HIS A 54 0.09 -4.20 13.74
C HIS A 54 0.56 -3.89 12.33
N PHE A 55 0.72 -4.92 11.50
CA PHE A 55 1.52 -4.81 10.28
C PHE A 55 0.91 -5.58 9.11
N LEU A 56 0.72 -4.91 7.98
CA LEU A 56 0.58 -5.56 6.67
C LEU A 56 1.94 -5.51 5.97
N VAL A 57 2.68 -6.62 6.03
CA VAL A 57 3.95 -6.76 5.32
C VAL A 57 3.67 -7.00 3.84
N VAL A 58 4.19 -6.12 3.00
CA VAL A 58 3.94 -6.13 1.56
C VAL A 58 5.12 -6.79 0.85
N GLN A 59 4.83 -7.71 -0.07
CA GLN A 59 5.85 -8.30 -0.92
C GLN A 59 6.47 -7.22 -1.82
N ALA A 60 7.77 -7.00 -1.70
CA ALA A 60 8.50 -6.03 -2.50
C ALA A 60 8.74 -6.56 -3.92
N SER A 61 8.84 -5.65 -4.89
CA SER A 61 9.06 -6.01 -6.30
C SER A 61 10.39 -6.72 -6.56
N VAL A 62 11.33 -6.65 -5.63
CA VAL A 62 12.65 -7.25 -5.72
C VAL A 62 12.70 -8.66 -5.15
N GLU A 63 11.69 -9.09 -4.40
CA GLU A 63 11.66 -10.43 -3.79
C GLU A 63 11.37 -11.51 -4.84
N ASN A 64 12.04 -12.65 -4.68
CA ASN A 64 11.84 -13.81 -5.55
C ASN A 64 10.67 -14.68 -5.05
N GLY A 65 9.45 -14.21 -5.32
CA GLY A 65 8.22 -14.83 -4.79
C GLY A 65 7.94 -14.43 -3.34
N HIS A 66 6.95 -15.08 -2.71
CA HIS A 66 6.46 -14.72 -1.38
C HIS A 66 6.92 -15.67 -0.25
N SER A 67 7.73 -16.70 -0.54
CA SER A 67 8.16 -17.67 0.48
C SER A 67 8.96 -17.03 1.61
N GLY A 68 9.84 -16.08 1.29
CA GLY A 68 10.60 -15.31 2.28
C GLY A 68 9.69 -14.49 3.18
N LEU A 69 8.79 -13.71 2.58
CA LEU A 69 7.77 -12.95 3.30
C LEU A 69 6.94 -13.85 4.23
N LEU A 70 6.42 -14.99 3.77
CA LEU A 70 5.60 -15.88 4.61
C LEU A 70 6.40 -16.51 5.75
N THR A 71 7.67 -16.86 5.50
CA THR A 71 8.56 -17.39 6.54
C THR A 71 8.82 -16.35 7.62
N GLN A 72 9.08 -15.11 7.21
CA GLN A 72 9.24 -13.98 8.12
C GLN A 72 7.94 -13.73 8.91
N LEU A 73 6.79 -13.70 8.23
CA LEU A 73 5.49 -13.47 8.88
C LEU A 73 5.20 -14.50 9.98
N ALA A 74 5.46 -15.79 9.72
CA ALA A 74 5.31 -16.86 10.70
C ALA A 74 6.27 -16.71 11.89
N ARG A 75 7.54 -16.37 11.64
CA ARG A 75 8.53 -16.08 12.69
C ARG A 75 8.06 -14.93 13.58
N LEU A 76 7.62 -13.83 12.97
CA LEU A 76 7.19 -12.63 13.69
C LEU A 76 5.93 -12.87 14.51
N GLY A 77 4.94 -13.58 13.95
CA GLY A 77 3.73 -13.96 14.69
C GLY A 77 4.02 -14.82 15.93
N TRP A 78 5.06 -15.67 15.88
CA TRP A 78 5.49 -16.46 17.03
C TRP A 78 6.29 -15.65 18.06
N GLN A 79 7.20 -14.79 17.60
CA GLN A 79 8.07 -13.97 18.47
C GLN A 79 7.31 -12.83 19.16
N TYR A 80 6.27 -12.29 18.52
CA TYR A 80 5.57 -11.09 18.93
C TYR A 80 4.05 -11.33 19.01
N PRO A 81 3.56 -12.18 19.93
CA PRO A 81 2.16 -12.62 19.98
C PRO A 81 1.15 -11.50 20.32
N GLY A 82 1.60 -10.34 20.79
CA GLY A 82 0.77 -9.15 20.99
C GLY A 82 0.53 -8.33 19.73
N HIS A 83 1.20 -8.67 18.64
CA HIS A 83 1.13 -7.97 17.36
C HIS A 83 0.38 -8.82 16.33
N ILE A 84 -0.30 -8.16 15.40
CA ILE A 84 -0.97 -8.83 14.28
C ILE A 84 -0.11 -8.59 13.04
N PHE A 85 0.32 -9.69 12.42
CA PHE A 85 1.03 -9.67 11.15
C PHE A 85 0.15 -10.26 10.07
N ARG A 86 0.03 -9.54 8.95
CA ARG A 86 -0.66 -9.95 7.73
C ARG A 86 0.21 -9.69 6.52
N ALA A 87 -0.16 -10.32 5.42
CA ALA A 87 0.60 -10.26 4.19
C ALA A 87 -0.22 -9.71 3.02
N GLU A 88 0.44 -8.87 2.23
CA GLU A 88 0.06 -8.50 0.88
C GLU A 88 1.05 -9.15 -0.10
N VAL A 89 0.58 -10.06 -0.95
CA VAL A 89 1.44 -10.84 -1.88
C VAL A 89 1.18 -10.46 -3.33
N VAL A 90 2.21 -10.50 -4.16
CA VAL A 90 2.11 -10.19 -5.58
C VAL A 90 1.23 -11.22 -6.28
N TYR A 91 0.23 -10.71 -7.02
CA TYR A 91 -0.48 -11.49 -8.00
C TYR A 91 0.27 -11.47 -9.33
N GLU A 92 0.52 -12.66 -9.88
CA GLU A 92 1.04 -12.85 -11.23
C GLU A 92 0.04 -13.68 -12.02
N GLU A 93 -0.34 -13.18 -13.19
CA GLU A 93 -1.09 -13.97 -14.15
C GLU A 93 -0.15 -15.02 -14.73
N ILE A 94 -0.49 -16.29 -14.48
CA ILE A 94 0.29 -17.44 -14.91
C ILE A 94 -0.49 -18.22 -15.96
N SER A 95 0.23 -18.93 -16.82
CA SER A 95 -0.40 -19.78 -17.82
C SER A 95 -1.23 -20.89 -17.14
N PRO A 96 -2.32 -21.37 -17.76
CA PRO A 96 -3.14 -22.45 -17.21
C PRO A 96 -2.35 -23.73 -16.88
N GLN A 97 -1.17 -23.91 -17.46
CA GLN A 97 -0.28 -25.07 -17.23
C GLN A 97 0.54 -24.95 -15.93
N GLN A 98 0.60 -23.78 -15.30
CA GLN A 98 1.26 -23.52 -14.02
C GLN A 98 0.23 -23.38 -12.87
N SER A 99 -0.98 -23.93 -13.05
CA SER A 99 -2.21 -23.68 -12.27
C SER A 99 -2.13 -23.83 -10.76
N ASP A 100 -1.13 -24.54 -10.24
CA ASP A 100 -1.05 -24.90 -8.83
C ASP A 100 -0.84 -23.68 -7.92
N GLN A 101 -0.20 -22.61 -8.43
CA GLN A 101 0.05 -21.37 -7.68
C GLN A 101 -1.24 -20.65 -7.25
N TRP A 102 -2.36 -20.85 -7.94
CA TRP A 102 -3.65 -20.28 -7.54
C TRP A 102 -4.71 -21.36 -7.36
N SER A 103 -4.29 -22.59 -7.03
CA SER A 103 -5.18 -23.68 -6.64
C SER A 103 -5.91 -23.36 -5.33
N SER A 104 -7.03 -24.04 -5.08
CA SER A 104 -7.82 -23.84 -3.86
C SER A 104 -6.99 -24.11 -2.60
N ASP A 105 -6.20 -25.18 -2.61
CA ASP A 105 -5.38 -25.61 -1.48
C ASP A 105 -4.25 -24.61 -1.22
N HIS A 106 -3.58 -24.12 -2.27
CA HIS A 106 -2.56 -23.10 -2.09
C HIS A 106 -3.14 -21.78 -1.59
N LEU A 107 -4.29 -21.35 -2.13
CA LEU A 107 -4.97 -20.16 -1.63
C LEU A 107 -5.42 -20.30 -0.17
N GLU A 108 -5.75 -21.52 0.28
CA GLU A 108 -6.03 -21.78 1.69
C GLU A 108 -4.76 -21.73 2.55
N ALA A 109 -3.66 -22.33 2.09
CA ALA A 109 -2.38 -22.24 2.77
C ALA A 109 -1.91 -20.78 2.93
N LEU A 110 -2.01 -19.96 1.89
CA LEU A 110 -1.73 -18.52 1.95
C LEU A 110 -2.64 -17.81 2.95
N HIS A 111 -3.93 -18.17 2.98
CA HIS A 111 -4.89 -17.59 3.92
C HIS A 111 -4.54 -17.89 5.37
N GLN A 112 -4.23 -19.16 5.67
CA GLN A 112 -3.81 -19.59 7.01
C GLN A 112 -2.46 -18.98 7.40
N ALA A 113 -1.58 -18.76 6.42
CA ALA A 113 -0.32 -18.04 6.62
C ALA A 113 -0.50 -16.53 6.84
N GLY A 114 -1.73 -15.98 6.80
CA GLY A 114 -2.00 -14.57 7.10
C GLY A 114 -2.07 -13.65 5.89
N VAL A 115 -2.09 -14.16 4.66
CA VAL A 115 -2.35 -13.34 3.46
C VAL A 115 -3.78 -12.81 3.49
N ARG A 116 -3.93 -11.51 3.27
CA ARG A 116 -5.23 -10.81 3.21
C ARG A 116 -5.36 -9.86 2.03
N CYS A 117 -4.29 -9.68 1.26
CA CYS A 117 -4.28 -8.76 0.15
C CYS A 117 -3.45 -9.29 -1.03
N LEU A 118 -3.93 -9.04 -2.24
CA LEU A 118 -3.23 -9.27 -3.50
C LEU A 118 -2.71 -7.93 -4.03
N ARG A 119 -1.40 -7.87 -4.29
CA ARG A 119 -0.75 -6.73 -4.92
C ARG A 119 -0.73 -6.90 -6.42
N LEU A 120 -1.31 -5.94 -7.13
CA LEU A 120 -1.04 -5.77 -8.56
C LEU A 120 0.12 -4.79 -8.72
N ARG A 121 1.25 -5.30 -9.22
CA ARG A 121 2.43 -4.46 -9.52
C ARG A 121 2.10 -3.43 -10.59
N ASN A 122 2.89 -2.36 -10.65
CA ASN A 122 2.83 -1.38 -11.73
C ASN A 122 2.79 -2.11 -13.09
N PRO A 123 1.75 -1.87 -13.92
CA PRO A 123 1.68 -2.48 -15.23
C PRO A 123 2.91 -2.08 -16.06
N LYS A 124 3.41 -3.00 -16.88
CA LYS A 124 4.60 -2.76 -17.72
C LYS A 124 4.32 -1.86 -18.92
N SER A 125 3.04 -1.56 -19.13
CA SER A 125 2.51 -0.82 -20.27
C SER A 125 2.87 0.66 -20.24
N ALA A 126 3.23 1.22 -21.40
CA ALA A 126 3.70 2.60 -21.53
C ALA A 126 2.57 3.64 -21.65
N SER A 127 1.34 3.21 -21.97
CA SER A 127 0.18 4.10 -22.15
C SER A 127 -0.89 3.88 -21.07
N ILE A 128 -1.67 4.92 -20.76
CA ILE A 128 -2.78 4.83 -19.81
C ILE A 128 -3.86 3.86 -20.30
N ASP A 129 -4.14 3.83 -21.60
CA ASP A 129 -5.19 2.96 -22.17
C ASP A 129 -4.82 1.48 -22.08
N ASP A 130 -3.55 1.14 -22.31
CA ASP A 130 -3.06 -0.22 -22.15
C ASP A 130 -3.14 -0.66 -20.67
N ILE A 131 -2.77 0.23 -19.74
CA ILE A 131 -2.91 0.00 -18.30
C ILE A 131 -4.38 -0.29 -17.95
N VAL A 132 -5.31 0.54 -18.42
CA VAL A 132 -6.76 0.39 -18.15
C VAL A 132 -7.28 -0.93 -18.69
N SER A 133 -6.86 -1.31 -19.91
CA SER A 133 -7.25 -2.57 -20.55
C SER A 133 -6.71 -3.80 -19.81
N GLU A 134 -5.41 -3.81 -19.51
CA GLU A 134 -4.71 -4.89 -18.80
C GLU A 134 -5.30 -5.10 -17.40
N VAL A 135 -5.31 -4.04 -16.58
CA VAL A 135 -5.86 -4.09 -15.22
C VAL A 135 -7.34 -4.46 -15.26
N GLY A 136 -8.10 -3.91 -16.20
CA GLY A 136 -9.52 -4.21 -16.37
C GLY A 136 -9.77 -5.70 -16.64
N THR A 137 -8.91 -6.32 -17.44
CA THR A 137 -8.96 -7.76 -17.76
C THR A 137 -8.68 -8.59 -16.51
N LEU A 138 -7.62 -8.25 -15.77
CA LEU A 138 -7.23 -8.96 -14.54
C LEU A 138 -8.34 -8.88 -13.47
N LEU A 139 -8.91 -7.70 -13.26
CA LEU A 139 -9.97 -7.47 -12.26
C LEU A 139 -11.27 -8.24 -12.56
N HIS A 140 -11.65 -8.37 -13.83
CA HIS A 140 -12.79 -9.21 -14.21
C HIS A 140 -12.46 -10.71 -14.21
N GLY A 141 -11.18 -11.04 -14.41
CA GLY A 141 -10.68 -12.41 -14.47
C GLY A 141 -10.35 -13.02 -13.10
N ARG A 142 -9.24 -13.77 -13.09
CA ARG A 142 -8.86 -14.63 -11.98
C ARG A 142 -8.50 -13.86 -10.71
N LEU A 143 -7.85 -12.70 -10.82
CA LEU A 143 -7.53 -11.84 -9.68
C LEU A 143 -8.79 -11.44 -8.90
N GLY A 144 -9.80 -10.91 -9.59
CA GLY A 144 -11.07 -10.55 -8.96
C GLY A 144 -11.82 -11.75 -8.38
N GLN A 145 -11.75 -12.91 -9.05
CA GLN A 145 -12.33 -14.15 -8.53
C GLN A 145 -11.69 -14.56 -7.19
N ILE A 146 -10.36 -14.57 -7.10
CA ILE A 146 -9.64 -14.94 -5.87
C ILE A 146 -9.99 -13.98 -4.75
N ALA A 147 -9.96 -12.67 -5.01
CA ALA A 147 -10.28 -11.64 -4.02
C ALA A 147 -11.68 -11.85 -3.42
N ARG A 148 -12.69 -12.12 -4.26
CA ARG A 148 -14.05 -12.43 -3.79
C ARG A 148 -14.13 -13.73 -3.01
N GLN A 149 -13.50 -14.80 -3.50
CA GLN A 149 -13.55 -16.12 -2.87
C GLN A 149 -12.92 -16.12 -1.47
N LYS A 150 -11.80 -15.39 -1.31
CA LYS A 150 -11.05 -15.35 -0.04
C LYS A 150 -11.40 -14.16 0.84
N GLY A 151 -12.21 -13.21 0.35
CA GLY A 151 -12.49 -11.95 1.04
C GLY A 151 -11.29 -10.99 1.11
N TRP A 152 -10.24 -11.27 0.32
CA TRP A 152 -9.01 -10.48 0.30
C TRP A 152 -9.20 -9.15 -0.42
N ALA A 153 -8.39 -8.16 -0.05
CA ALA A 153 -8.31 -6.89 -0.76
C ALA A 153 -7.40 -7.00 -2.00
N ILE A 154 -7.60 -6.13 -2.98
CA ILE A 154 -6.69 -5.93 -4.11
C ILE A 154 -6.04 -4.57 -3.97
N ALA A 155 -4.73 -4.52 -3.75
CA ALA A 155 -3.95 -3.29 -3.72
C ALA A 155 -3.32 -3.04 -5.09
N MET A 156 -3.43 -1.82 -5.58
CA MET A 156 -2.88 -1.43 -6.88
C MET A 156 -2.18 -0.09 -6.77
N GLN A 157 -0.97 -0.03 -7.30
CA GLN A 157 -0.25 1.21 -7.55
C GLN A 157 -0.42 1.54 -9.03
N LEU A 158 -1.23 2.56 -9.33
CA LEU A 158 -1.53 2.97 -10.72
C LEU A 158 -1.39 4.50 -10.83
N PRO A 159 -1.08 5.04 -12.02
CA PRO A 159 -1.24 6.46 -12.29
C PRO A 159 -2.68 6.92 -12.04
N LEU A 160 -2.86 8.15 -11.56
CA LEU A 160 -4.19 8.69 -11.24
C LEU A 160 -5.17 8.65 -12.44
N GLN A 161 -4.65 8.90 -13.65
CA GLN A 161 -5.44 8.86 -14.89
C GLN A 161 -5.94 7.45 -15.21
N ALA A 162 -5.19 6.40 -14.84
CA ALA A 162 -5.65 5.03 -15.00
C ALA A 162 -6.81 4.70 -14.07
N TRP A 163 -6.80 5.21 -12.83
CA TRP A 163 -7.96 5.08 -11.92
C TRP A 163 -9.22 5.70 -12.52
N ALA A 164 -9.10 6.89 -13.12
CA ALA A 164 -10.22 7.54 -13.79
C ALA A 164 -10.74 6.70 -14.98
N GLY A 165 -9.86 6.19 -15.84
CA GLY A 165 -10.23 5.32 -16.96
C GLY A 165 -10.83 3.98 -16.54
N LEU A 166 -10.42 3.45 -15.37
CA LEU A 166 -10.93 2.20 -14.81
C LEU A 166 -12.28 2.34 -14.09
N THR A 167 -12.87 3.55 -14.01
CA THR A 167 -14.11 3.81 -13.24
C THR A 167 -15.21 2.76 -13.47
N PRO A 168 -15.60 2.40 -14.71
CA PRO A 168 -16.66 1.39 -14.92
C PRO A 168 -16.30 0.02 -14.33
N THR A 169 -15.05 -0.40 -14.49
CA THR A 169 -14.53 -1.67 -13.96
C THR A 169 -14.49 -1.66 -12.44
N ILE A 170 -13.93 -0.60 -11.84
CA ILE A 170 -13.83 -0.44 -10.39
C ILE A 170 -15.23 -0.48 -9.77
N GLU A 171 -16.18 0.31 -10.26
CA GLU A 171 -17.54 0.26 -9.74
C GLU A 171 -18.18 -1.12 -9.88
N HIS A 172 -17.94 -1.82 -11.00
CA HIS A 172 -18.47 -3.16 -11.21
C HIS A 172 -17.96 -4.13 -10.13
N ILE A 173 -16.64 -4.20 -9.91
CA ILE A 173 -16.07 -5.11 -8.91
C ILE A 173 -16.43 -4.68 -7.47
N LEU A 174 -16.58 -3.39 -7.20
CA LEU A 174 -16.99 -2.91 -5.88
C LEU A 174 -18.43 -3.34 -5.54
N ARG A 175 -19.34 -3.39 -6.51
CA ARG A 175 -20.71 -3.93 -6.33
C ARG A 175 -20.71 -5.41 -5.94
N SER A 176 -19.67 -6.16 -6.32
CA SER A 176 -19.46 -7.56 -5.92
C SER A 176 -18.78 -7.73 -4.55
N ASN A 177 -18.74 -6.65 -3.74
CA ASN A 177 -18.11 -6.60 -2.42
C ASN A 177 -16.59 -6.88 -2.42
N THR A 178 -15.93 -6.75 -3.58
CA THR A 178 -14.47 -6.78 -3.65
C THR A 178 -13.91 -5.54 -2.96
N LYS A 179 -12.85 -5.67 -2.16
CA LYS A 179 -12.17 -4.51 -1.56
C LYS A 179 -11.00 -4.11 -2.45
N VAL A 180 -10.87 -2.82 -2.74
CA VAL A 180 -9.79 -2.27 -3.57
C VAL A 180 -9.03 -1.23 -2.77
N ILE A 181 -7.70 -1.22 -2.86
CA ILE A 181 -6.83 -0.25 -2.21
C ILE A 181 -6.04 0.47 -3.29
N ALA A 182 -6.23 1.79 -3.37
CA ALA A 182 -5.41 2.67 -4.18
C ALA A 182 -4.15 3.04 -3.38
N GLU A 183 -3.01 2.51 -3.80
CA GLU A 183 -1.77 2.69 -3.05
C GLU A 183 -1.16 4.08 -3.25
N HIS A 184 -0.45 4.55 -2.23
CA HIS A 184 0.40 5.75 -2.28
C HIS A 184 -0.36 6.97 -2.84
N ILE A 185 -1.45 7.35 -2.18
CA ILE A 185 -2.32 8.49 -2.55
C ILE A 185 -2.87 8.37 -3.98
N ALA A 186 -3.28 7.15 -4.38
CA ALA A 186 -3.86 6.86 -5.70
C ALA A 186 -2.97 7.28 -6.90
N GLY A 187 -1.65 7.26 -6.73
CA GLY A 187 -0.74 7.62 -7.82
C GLY A 187 -0.54 9.12 -8.04
N ILE A 188 -1.06 9.96 -7.15
CA ILE A 188 -0.87 11.42 -7.24
C ILE A 188 0.62 11.75 -7.19
N THR A 189 1.04 12.62 -8.11
CA THR A 189 2.38 13.22 -8.15
C THR A 189 2.25 14.71 -8.37
N PHE A 190 3.08 15.49 -7.68
CA PHE A 190 3.04 16.96 -7.73
C PHE A 190 4.25 17.53 -8.49
N PRO A 191 4.07 18.54 -9.36
CA PRO A 191 2.80 19.26 -9.64
C PRO A 191 1.82 18.44 -10.46
N LEU A 192 0.52 18.62 -10.17
CA LEU A 192 -0.55 18.00 -10.96
C LEU A 192 -0.56 18.57 -12.39
N SER A 193 -0.64 17.67 -13.37
CA SER A 193 -0.98 18.05 -14.73
C SER A 193 -2.48 18.39 -14.84
N PRO A 194 -2.94 19.14 -15.86
CA PRO A 194 -4.37 19.36 -16.09
C PRO A 194 -5.18 18.07 -16.20
N ALA A 195 -4.60 17.02 -16.81
CA ALA A 195 -5.21 15.70 -16.89
C ALA A 195 -5.32 15.03 -15.51
N SER A 196 -4.34 15.24 -14.63
CA SER A 196 -4.35 14.72 -13.27
C SER A 196 -5.39 15.42 -12.39
N VAL A 197 -5.63 16.73 -12.59
CA VAL A 197 -6.72 17.45 -11.90
C VAL A 197 -8.07 16.83 -12.25
N SER A 198 -8.37 16.66 -13.55
CA SER A 198 -9.63 16.03 -13.98
C SER A 198 -9.75 14.57 -13.49
N ALA A 199 -8.64 13.83 -13.48
CA ALA A 199 -8.64 12.45 -12.98
C ALA A 199 -8.88 12.38 -11.46
N LEU A 200 -8.40 13.37 -10.69
CA LEU A 200 -8.64 13.46 -9.25
C LEU A 200 -10.14 13.62 -8.97
N ASP A 201 -10.80 14.54 -9.68
CA ASP A 201 -12.24 14.77 -9.53
C ASP A 201 -13.05 13.49 -9.82
N ILE A 202 -12.69 12.76 -10.88
CA ILE A 202 -13.35 11.49 -11.23
C ILE A 202 -13.12 10.45 -10.13
N PHE A 203 -11.88 10.27 -9.70
CA PHE A 203 -11.52 9.30 -8.67
C PHE A 203 -12.21 9.61 -7.33
N ALA A 204 -12.19 10.87 -6.88
CA ALA A 204 -12.86 11.34 -5.67
C ALA A 204 -14.37 11.06 -5.71
N ASN A 205 -15.01 11.25 -6.86
CA ASN A 205 -16.44 10.93 -7.03
C ASN A 205 -16.74 9.42 -6.94
N VAL A 206 -15.84 8.55 -7.36
CA VAL A 206 -15.98 7.10 -7.14
C VAL A 206 -15.76 6.78 -5.66
N LEU A 207 -14.70 7.31 -5.06
CA LEU A 207 -14.35 7.10 -3.66
C LEU A 207 -15.49 7.49 -2.70
N ARG A 208 -16.14 8.63 -2.95
CA ARG A 208 -17.30 9.12 -2.17
C ARG A 208 -18.51 8.19 -2.18
N ARG A 209 -18.69 7.39 -3.24
CA ARG A 209 -19.87 6.54 -3.42
C ARG A 209 -19.68 5.11 -2.92
N HIS A 210 -18.44 4.68 -2.66
CA HIS A 210 -18.14 3.27 -2.40
C HIS A 210 -17.36 3.07 -1.10
N LYS A 211 -17.89 2.23 -0.20
CA LYS A 211 -17.32 1.95 1.14
C LYS A 211 -16.26 0.85 1.16
N ASN A 212 -15.82 0.42 -0.01
CA ASN A 212 -14.87 -0.67 -0.23
C ASN A 212 -13.76 -0.30 -1.23
N LEU A 213 -13.64 0.99 -1.56
CA LEU A 213 -12.48 1.57 -2.22
C LEU A 213 -11.71 2.37 -1.18
N TYR A 214 -10.51 1.92 -0.85
CA TYR A 214 -9.65 2.52 0.14
C TYR A 214 -8.52 3.30 -0.52
N VAL A 215 -8.00 4.33 0.14
CA VAL A 215 -6.76 5.00 -0.25
C VAL A 215 -5.74 4.86 0.85
N LYS A 216 -4.54 4.40 0.49
CA LYS A 216 -3.40 4.31 1.40
C LYS A 216 -2.61 5.62 1.35
N LEU A 217 -2.61 6.35 2.46
CA LEU A 217 -1.82 7.55 2.69
C LEU A 217 -0.46 7.19 3.29
N GLY A 218 0.53 8.03 3.01
CA GLY A 218 1.92 7.84 3.40
C GLY A 218 2.87 7.96 2.21
N ALA A 219 4.17 7.84 2.48
CA ALA A 219 5.22 7.95 1.46
C ALA A 219 5.14 9.26 0.65
N LEU A 220 4.80 10.37 1.31
CA LEU A 220 4.57 11.68 0.67
C LEU A 220 5.81 12.13 -0.09
N HIS A 221 7.00 11.82 0.45
CA HIS A 221 8.30 12.09 -0.15
C HIS A 221 8.46 11.50 -1.57
N ARG A 222 7.77 10.39 -1.89
CA ARG A 222 7.80 9.78 -3.24
C ARG A 222 6.93 10.52 -4.26
N ARG A 223 6.04 11.38 -3.81
CA ARG A 223 5.00 12.01 -4.64
C ARG A 223 5.32 13.44 -5.04
N VAL A 224 6.52 13.91 -4.71
CA VAL A 224 6.97 15.27 -4.95
C VAL A 224 8.30 15.24 -5.72
N HIS A 225 8.41 16.05 -6.76
CA HIS A 225 9.60 16.04 -7.63
C HIS A 225 10.85 16.66 -6.99
N ARG A 226 10.72 17.39 -5.87
CA ARG A 226 11.85 18.04 -5.18
C ARG A 226 11.80 17.73 -3.69
N SER A 227 12.91 17.24 -3.16
CA SER A 227 13.14 17.10 -1.72
C SER A 227 13.48 18.46 -1.13
N SER A 228 12.47 19.16 -0.62
CA SER A 228 12.59 20.28 0.31
C SER A 228 11.78 19.96 1.56
N ASP A 229 12.09 20.56 2.69
CA ASP A 229 11.38 20.30 3.95
C ASP A 229 9.86 20.55 3.83
N ASP A 230 9.45 21.49 2.98
CA ASP A 230 8.03 21.80 2.70
C ASP A 230 7.44 21.04 1.50
N ALA A 231 8.14 20.02 0.97
CA ALA A 231 7.68 19.36 -0.26
C ALA A 231 6.35 18.62 -0.05
N ALA A 232 6.18 17.98 1.11
CA ALA A 232 4.94 17.31 1.47
C ALA A 232 3.73 18.27 1.46
N ASP A 233 3.90 19.52 1.89
CA ASP A 233 2.84 20.53 1.92
C ASP A 233 2.22 20.82 0.54
N GLN A 234 2.94 20.53 -0.55
CA GLN A 234 2.40 20.65 -1.91
C GLN A 234 1.29 19.63 -2.21
N LEU A 235 1.22 18.54 -1.44
CA LEU A 235 0.18 17.52 -1.57
C LEU A 235 -1.05 17.81 -0.69
N ARG A 236 -0.98 18.82 0.20
CA ARG A 236 -2.01 19.10 1.21
C ARG A 236 -3.41 19.10 0.63
N ASP A 237 -3.66 19.90 -0.39
CA ASP A 237 -5.00 20.06 -0.98
C ASP A 237 -5.47 18.76 -1.66
N CYS A 238 -4.55 18.01 -2.28
CA CYS A 238 -4.86 16.71 -2.88
C CYS A 238 -5.23 15.67 -1.82
N VAL A 239 -4.47 15.60 -0.73
CA VAL A 239 -4.72 14.67 0.38
C VAL A 239 -6.03 15.01 1.08
N ARG A 240 -6.34 16.29 1.27
CA ARG A 240 -7.61 16.74 1.84
C ARG A 240 -8.80 16.38 0.95
N GLU A 241 -8.73 16.60 -0.36
CA GLU A 241 -9.81 16.17 -1.27
C GLU A 241 -10.02 14.65 -1.22
N ILE A 242 -8.94 13.87 -1.18
CA ILE A 242 -9.01 12.41 -1.02
C ILE A 242 -9.64 12.03 0.31
N ALA A 243 -9.27 12.67 1.41
CA ALA A 243 -9.80 12.39 2.74
C ALA A 243 -11.27 12.76 2.87
N ASP A 244 -11.67 13.91 2.31
CA ASP A 244 -13.06 14.36 2.27
C ASP A 244 -13.92 13.42 1.42
N ALA A 245 -13.38 12.94 0.29
CA ALA A 245 -14.04 11.94 -0.55
C ALA A 245 -14.12 10.56 0.12
N ALA A 246 -13.05 10.12 0.80
CA ALA A 246 -13.01 8.84 1.51
C ALA A 246 -13.97 8.81 2.71
N GLY A 247 -14.11 9.96 3.39
CA GLY A 247 -14.61 9.99 4.76
C GLY A 247 -13.73 9.16 5.72
N PRO A 248 -14.18 8.91 6.95
CA PRO A 248 -13.37 8.17 7.92
C PRO A 248 -13.19 6.69 7.55
N ALA A 249 -14.08 6.10 6.73
CA ALA A 249 -14.16 4.65 6.56
C ALA A 249 -13.20 4.03 5.51
N ASN A 250 -12.56 4.85 4.67
CA ASN A 250 -11.86 4.41 3.46
C ASN A 250 -10.39 4.86 3.41
N LEU A 251 -9.82 5.31 4.52
CA LEU A 251 -8.41 5.66 4.60
C LEU A 251 -7.61 4.55 5.26
N LEU A 252 -6.38 4.33 4.79
CA LEU A 252 -5.37 3.49 5.42
C LEU A 252 -4.06 4.28 5.49
N TRP A 253 -3.19 3.97 6.44
CA TRP A 253 -1.83 4.52 6.50
C TRP A 253 -0.79 3.42 6.27
N GLY A 254 0.30 3.75 5.60
CA GLY A 254 1.47 2.89 5.51
C GLY A 254 2.75 3.73 5.47
N SER A 255 3.76 3.30 6.20
CA SER A 255 5.04 4.01 6.31
C SER A 255 5.84 4.02 5.01
N ASP A 256 5.67 2.96 4.21
CA ASP A 256 6.56 2.60 3.12
C ASP A 256 8.01 2.38 3.57
N TRP A 257 8.20 1.96 4.83
CA TRP A 257 9.48 1.49 5.33
C TRP A 257 9.98 0.32 4.45
N PRO A 258 11.28 0.26 4.08
CA PRO A 258 12.42 1.05 4.58
C PRO A 258 12.78 2.25 3.69
N HIS A 259 11.80 2.86 3.01
CA HIS A 259 11.99 4.04 2.15
C HIS A 259 13.08 3.85 1.08
N VAL A 260 13.04 2.72 0.39
CA VAL A 260 14.05 2.39 -0.62
C VAL A 260 14.03 3.40 -1.77
N ASP A 261 15.21 3.87 -2.19
CA ASP A 261 15.33 4.49 -3.51
C ASP A 261 15.08 3.45 -4.62
N SER A 262 13.88 3.47 -5.20
CA SER A 262 13.44 2.48 -6.18
C SER A 262 13.79 2.87 -7.63
N ARG A 263 14.65 3.89 -7.83
CA ARG A 263 15.12 4.27 -9.17
C ARG A 263 15.96 3.14 -9.76
N PRO A 264 15.87 2.88 -11.08
CA PRO A 264 16.70 1.87 -11.73
C PRO A 264 18.17 2.06 -11.39
N GLY A 265 18.77 1.03 -10.81
CA GLY A 265 20.15 1.03 -10.33
C GLY A 265 21.07 0.18 -11.20
N GLN A 266 22.35 0.14 -10.84
CA GLN A 266 23.28 -0.83 -11.43
C GLN A 266 23.12 -2.19 -10.76
N TRP A 267 23.21 -3.26 -11.55
CA TRP A 267 23.14 -4.62 -11.00
C TRP A 267 24.24 -4.87 -9.97
N GLY A 268 23.86 -5.42 -8.81
CA GLY A 268 24.80 -5.71 -7.72
C GLY A 268 25.25 -4.49 -6.91
N VAL A 269 24.76 -3.28 -7.23
CA VAL A 269 24.99 -2.08 -6.43
C VAL A 269 23.74 -1.79 -5.60
N GLU A 270 23.93 -1.62 -4.30
CA GLU A 270 22.84 -1.33 -3.37
C GLU A 270 22.39 0.13 -3.50
N ASN A 271 21.08 0.31 -3.68
CA ASN A 271 20.39 1.56 -3.54
C ASN A 271 20.18 1.82 -2.04
N PRO A 272 20.52 3.03 -1.54
CA PRO A 272 20.37 3.35 -0.14
C PRO A 272 18.89 3.49 0.24
N HIS A 273 18.62 3.36 1.53
CA HIS A 273 17.38 3.84 2.12
C HIS A 273 17.41 5.37 2.16
N LEU A 274 16.27 5.99 1.85
CA LEU A 274 16.10 7.43 1.96
C LEU A 274 15.89 7.79 3.43
N LEU A 275 16.48 8.89 3.87
CA LEU A 275 16.21 9.43 5.20
C LEU A 275 14.85 10.12 5.18
N VAL A 276 13.87 9.45 5.79
CA VAL A 276 12.49 9.94 5.92
C VAL A 276 12.14 9.96 7.40
N ASP A 277 11.58 11.07 7.86
CA ASP A 277 11.05 11.19 9.22
C ASP A 277 9.56 10.82 9.18
N GLU A 278 9.26 9.54 9.43
CA GLU A 278 7.89 9.01 9.45
C GLU A 278 7.01 9.70 10.50
N ALA A 279 7.58 10.03 11.66
CA ALA A 279 6.86 10.74 12.71
C ALA A 279 6.47 12.14 12.24
N LYS A 280 7.37 12.82 11.51
CA LYS A 280 7.06 14.11 10.90
C LYS A 280 6.00 14.02 9.81
N GLU A 281 6.01 12.96 8.99
CA GLU A 281 4.96 12.72 8.00
C GLU A 281 3.58 12.54 8.67
N LEU A 282 3.52 11.78 9.76
CA LEU A 282 2.29 11.61 10.54
C LEU A 282 1.84 12.90 11.23
N GLU A 283 2.76 13.74 11.73
CA GLU A 283 2.43 15.08 12.26
C GLU A 283 1.75 15.94 11.20
N VAL A 284 2.26 15.90 9.96
CA VAL A 284 1.71 16.66 8.84
C VAL A 284 0.31 16.14 8.48
N LEU A 285 0.10 14.81 8.46
CA LEU A 285 -1.24 14.24 8.25
C LEU A 285 -2.23 14.63 9.36
N TRP A 286 -1.77 14.73 10.61
CA TRP A 286 -2.58 15.23 11.73
C TRP A 286 -3.06 16.67 11.56
N ASP A 287 -2.31 17.49 10.85
CA ASP A 287 -2.70 18.87 10.55
C ASP A 287 -3.69 18.97 9.37
N TRP A 288 -3.81 17.92 8.55
CA TRP A 288 -4.65 17.93 7.34
C TRP A 288 -5.95 17.15 7.49
N LEU A 289 -5.98 16.17 8.38
CA LEU A 289 -7.08 15.23 8.58
C LEU A 289 -7.82 15.50 9.89
N GLU A 290 -9.11 15.18 9.89
CA GLU A 290 -9.92 15.19 11.11
C GLU A 290 -9.54 14.03 12.04
N GLU A 291 -9.77 14.19 13.34
CA GLU A 291 -9.38 13.18 14.34
C GLU A 291 -10.07 11.82 14.13
N GLU A 292 -11.34 11.83 13.74
CA GLU A 292 -12.09 10.62 13.39
C GLU A 292 -11.49 9.91 12.16
N GLN A 293 -11.03 10.68 11.15
CA GLN A 293 -10.35 10.12 9.98
C GLN A 293 -9.01 9.50 10.39
N MET A 294 -8.24 10.15 11.28
CA MET A 294 -6.97 9.64 11.77
C MET A 294 -7.14 8.35 12.59
N GLU A 295 -8.10 8.30 13.52
CA GLU A 295 -8.37 7.09 14.31
C GLU A 295 -8.81 5.92 13.43
N ALA A 296 -9.74 6.18 12.51
CA ALA A 296 -10.22 5.15 11.60
C ALA A 296 -9.11 4.70 10.63
N MET A 297 -8.29 5.61 10.11
CA MET A 297 -7.17 5.31 9.22
C MET A 297 -6.10 4.44 9.89
N LEU A 298 -5.73 4.78 11.12
CA LEU A 298 -4.63 4.15 11.83
C LEU A 298 -5.05 2.87 12.57
N VAL A 299 -6.32 2.73 12.97
CA VAL A 299 -6.77 1.61 13.82
C VAL A 299 -7.98 0.89 13.21
N GLY A 300 -9.09 1.61 13.03
CA GLY A 300 -10.40 0.98 12.75
C GLY A 300 -10.49 0.28 11.38
N ASN A 301 -10.14 1.00 10.31
CA ASN A 301 -10.19 0.52 8.94
C ASN A 301 -9.23 -0.66 8.70
N PRO A 302 -7.94 -0.60 9.08
CA PRO A 302 -7.04 -1.72 8.86
C PRO A 302 -7.42 -2.95 9.72
N MET A 303 -7.87 -2.75 10.96
CA MET A 303 -8.40 -3.85 11.78
C MET A 303 -9.59 -4.54 11.10
N LYS A 304 -10.55 -3.76 10.58
CA LYS A 304 -11.70 -4.28 9.82
C LYS A 304 -11.29 -5.01 8.55
N LEU A 305 -10.25 -4.52 7.87
CA LEU A 305 -9.85 -5.04 6.56
C LEU A 305 -8.97 -6.29 6.68
N PHE A 306 -8.10 -6.35 7.68
CA PHE A 306 -7.03 -7.35 7.77
C PHE A 306 -6.98 -8.13 9.10
N GLY A 307 -7.63 -7.64 10.17
CA GLY A 307 -7.47 -8.16 11.54
C GLY A 307 -8.09 -9.53 11.83
N TRP A 308 -8.79 -10.12 10.86
CA TRP A 308 -9.44 -11.42 10.95
C TRP A 308 -8.58 -12.56 10.39
#